data_AF-A0A942CHZ8-F1
#
_entry.id   AF-A0A942CHZ8-F1
#
_cell.length_a   1.000
_cell.length_b   1.000
_cell.length_c   1.000
_cell.angle_alpha   90.00
_cell.angle_beta   90.00
_cell.angle_gamma   90.00
#
_symmetry.space_group_name_H-M   'P 1'
#
loop_
_entity.id
_entity.type
_entity.pdbx_description
1 polymer ?
#
loop_
_entity_poly.entity_id
_entity_poly.type
_entity_poly.pdbx_seq_one_letter_code
_entity_poly.pdbx_strand_id
1 'polypeptide(L)'
;MSAEAMAMRVQRSRAESFRDHNSMLYEAQKRARRGPTPEVFFTKHLDNSRLVKADDPERRREMRSFAVMMGILFMFVMTYVWQHFASIEYGYRIEATKQQVEHLREDNRQLHLTEAQLSDPERIDKIATELGMSMPQPGQVVRANATVNGPVLAQVTPTAAVVQ
;
A
#
# COMPACT_ATOMS: atom_id res chain seq x y z
N MET A 1 15.94 17.51 26.29
CA MET A 1 16.95 18.45 25.74
C MET A 1 17.89 17.65 24.86
N SER A 2 17.72 17.76 23.54
CA SER A 2 18.38 16.91 22.54
C SER A 2 19.87 17.23 22.38
N ALA A 3 20.67 16.21 22.06
CA ALA A 3 22.12 16.30 21.88
C ALA A 3 22.55 17.37 20.86
N GLU A 4 21.73 17.65 19.85
CA GLU A 4 21.93 18.71 18.86
C GLU A 4 21.95 20.11 19.48
N ALA A 5 21.07 20.37 20.44
CA ALA A 5 21.03 21.65 21.15
C ALA A 5 22.28 21.87 22.03
N MET A 6 22.91 20.78 22.47
CA MET A 6 24.14 20.82 23.27
C MET A 6 25.37 21.03 22.38
N ALA A 7 25.48 20.33 21.25
CA ALA A 7 26.56 20.51 20.28
C ALA A 7 26.58 21.93 19.69
N MET A 8 25.42 22.47 19.33
CA MET A 8 25.30 23.84 18.81
C MET A 8 25.66 24.91 19.87
N ARG A 9 25.34 24.66 21.14
CA ARG A 9 25.78 25.51 22.27
C ARG A 9 27.29 25.44 22.50
N VAL A 10 27.89 24.25 22.38
CA VAL A 10 29.34 24.06 22.52
C VAL A 10 30.07 24.78 21.38
N GLN A 11 29.61 24.65 20.13
CA GLN A 11 30.19 25.38 19.00
C GLN A 11 30.04 26.89 19.15
N ARG A 12 28.87 27.40 19.57
CA ARG A 12 28.69 28.83 19.86
C ARG A 12 29.63 29.30 20.96
N SER A 13 29.73 28.55 22.07
CA SER A 13 30.62 28.89 23.19
C SER A 13 32.10 28.94 22.79
N ARG A 14 32.52 28.04 21.89
CA ARG A 14 33.89 28.02 21.38
C ARG A 14 34.15 29.21 20.45
N ALA A 15 33.22 29.53 19.56
CA ALA A 15 33.31 30.69 18.69
C ALA A 15 33.30 32.01 19.49
N GLU A 16 32.49 32.10 20.53
CA GLU A 16 32.44 33.23 21.46
C GLU A 16 33.76 33.36 22.24
N SER A 17 34.29 32.25 22.78
CA SER A 17 35.58 32.24 23.47
C SER A 17 36.74 32.71 22.58
N PHE A 18 36.76 32.33 21.30
CA PHE A 18 37.76 32.84 20.36
C PHE A 18 37.62 34.34 20.09
N ARG A 19 36.39 34.86 20.02
CA ARG A 19 36.14 36.30 19.83
C ARG A 19 36.60 37.10 21.05
N ASP A 20 36.33 36.60 22.25
CA ASP A 20 36.74 37.23 23.50
C ASP A 20 38.26 37.21 23.69
N HIS A 21 38.91 36.11 23.32
CA HIS A 21 40.37 36.04 23.35
C HIS A 21 41.00 37.03 22.35
N ASN A 22 40.47 37.12 21.13
CA ASN A 22 40.95 38.07 20.13
C ASN A 22 40.71 39.53 20.54
N SER A 23 39.57 39.84 21.17
CA SER A 23 39.29 41.20 21.68
C SER A 23 40.21 41.56 22.84
N MET A 24 40.50 40.62 23.74
CA MET A 24 41.46 40.80 24.83
C MET A 24 42.87 41.08 24.30
N LEU A 25 43.33 40.31 23.31
CA LEU A 25 44.64 40.53 22.67
C LEU A 25 44.72 41.90 21.99
N TYR A 26 43.63 42.32 21.34
CA TYR A 26 43.54 43.64 20.72
C TYR A 26 43.63 44.77 21.74
N GLU A 27 42.92 44.66 22.86
CA GLU A 27 42.98 45.64 23.96
C GLU A 27 44.36 45.68 24.64
N ALA A 28 45.01 44.52 24.82
CA ALA A 28 46.38 44.45 25.34
C ALA A 28 47.38 45.12 24.38
N GLN A 29 47.24 44.88 23.07
CA GLN A 29 48.06 45.53 22.04
C GLN A 29 47.83 47.04 22.02
N LYS A 30 46.59 47.49 22.18
CA LYS A 30 46.23 48.92 22.26
C LYS A 30 46.86 49.59 23.47
N ARG A 31 46.86 48.95 24.65
CA ARG A 31 47.55 49.45 25.86
C ARG A 31 49.07 49.53 25.70
N ALA A 32 49.67 48.62 24.93
CA ALA A 32 51.10 48.61 24.65
C ALA A 32 51.53 49.67 23.61
N ARG A 33 50.60 50.28 22.87
CA ARG A 33 50.89 51.37 21.92
C ARG A 33 51.15 52.68 22.67
N ARG A 34 52.41 53.10 22.71
CA ARG A 34 52.82 54.46 23.15
C ARG A 34 53.14 55.30 21.91
N GLY A 35 52.18 56.09 21.45
CA GLY A 35 52.33 57.06 20.36
C GLY A 35 51.58 56.73 19.06
N PRO A 36 51.46 57.68 18.11
CA PRO A 36 50.83 57.46 16.82
C PRO A 36 51.69 56.52 15.98
N THR A 37 51.25 55.26 15.86
CA THR A 37 51.92 54.24 15.05
C THR A 37 51.96 54.68 13.59
N PRO A 38 53.13 54.70 12.92
CA PRO A 38 53.16 54.87 11.47
C PRO A 38 52.38 53.71 10.84
N GLU A 39 51.38 54.04 10.02
CA GLU A 39 50.61 53.06 9.26
C GLU A 39 51.47 52.51 8.12
N VAL A 40 52.41 51.63 8.47
CA VAL A 40 53.12 50.83 7.48
C VAL A 40 52.15 49.76 7.03
N PHE A 41 51.46 50.01 5.92
CA PHE A 41 50.63 49.04 5.23
C PHE A 41 51.51 47.91 4.69
N PHE A 42 51.87 46.96 5.54
CA PHE A 42 52.36 45.68 5.07
C PHE A 42 51.17 44.99 4.40
N THR A 43 51.17 44.94 3.06
CA THR A 43 50.27 44.08 2.29
C THR A 43 50.65 42.63 2.56
N LYS A 44 50.24 42.14 3.73
CA LYS A 44 50.43 40.75 4.10
C LYS A 44 49.52 39.92 3.20
N HIS A 45 50.09 39.34 2.15
CA HIS A 45 49.37 38.42 1.27
C HIS A 45 49.03 37.16 2.08
N LEU A 46 47.82 37.13 2.64
CA LEU A 46 47.27 35.97 3.31
C LEU A 46 46.86 34.97 2.24
N ASP A 47 47.78 34.08 1.89
CA ASP A 47 47.50 32.98 0.96
C ASP A 47 46.69 31.89 1.67
N ASN A 48 45.37 31.93 1.48
CA ASN A 48 44.43 30.94 2.01
C ASN A 48 44.33 29.68 1.12
N SER A 49 45.14 29.55 0.06
CA SER A 49 45.10 28.41 -0.86
C SER A 49 45.35 27.06 -0.17
N ARG A 50 46.05 27.07 0.98
CA ARG A 50 46.36 25.88 1.79
C ARG A 50 45.40 25.64 2.94
N LEU A 51 44.41 26.50 3.14
CA LEU A 51 43.44 26.34 4.22
C LEU A 51 42.42 25.26 3.82
N VAL A 52 42.81 24.00 4.01
CA VAL A 52 41.88 22.88 3.93
C VAL A 52 40.95 22.99 5.13
N LYS A 53 39.68 23.28 4.86
CA LYS A 53 38.63 23.30 5.87
C LYS A 53 38.59 21.92 6.53
N ALA A 54 39.02 21.83 7.78
CA ALA A 54 38.98 20.59 8.53
C ALA A 54 37.55 20.04 8.51
N ASP A 55 37.41 18.80 8.05
CA ASP A 55 36.12 18.12 8.02
C ASP A 55 35.67 17.88 9.46
N ASP A 56 34.64 18.60 9.93
CA ASP A 56 33.99 18.31 11.21
C ASP A 56 33.24 16.98 11.09
N PRO A 57 33.68 15.91 11.77
CA PRO A 57 33.04 14.59 11.67
C PRO A 57 31.62 14.60 12.26
N GLU A 58 31.32 15.52 13.17
CA GLU A 58 30.01 15.71 13.77
C GLU A 58 28.98 16.18 12.74
N ARG A 59 29.34 17.17 11.90
CA ARG A 59 28.47 17.70 10.84
C ARG A 59 28.10 16.63 9.80
N ARG A 60 29.03 15.71 9.51
CA ARG A 60 28.79 14.56 8.62
C ARG A 60 27.84 13.53 9.23
N ARG A 61 27.83 13.37 10.56
CA ARG A 61 26.89 12.48 11.26
C ARG A 61 25.48 13.05 11.28
N GLU A 62 25.33 14.35 11.54
CA GLU A 62 24.03 15.05 11.51
C GLU A 62 23.39 15.03 10.11
N MET A 63 24.19 15.24 9.06
CA MET A 63 23.68 15.12 7.69
C MET A 63 23.20 13.69 7.35
N ARG A 64 23.88 12.67 7.90
CA ARG A 64 23.46 11.27 7.73
C ARG A 64 22.18 10.96 8.50
N SER A 65 22.04 11.39 9.74
CA SER A 65 20.80 11.18 10.51
C SER A 65 19.63 11.91 9.85
N PHE A 66 19.82 13.13 9.37
CA PHE A 66 18.81 13.85 8.62
C PHE A 66 18.39 13.13 7.33
N ALA A 67 19.37 12.62 6.56
CA ALA A 67 19.09 11.84 5.36
C ALA A 67 18.33 10.55 5.66
N VAL A 68 18.67 9.85 6.75
CA VAL A 68 17.95 8.64 7.19
C VAL A 68 16.52 8.98 7.57
N MET A 69 16.29 10.03 8.35
CA MET A 69 14.95 10.47 8.72
C MET A 69 14.10 10.83 7.49
N MET A 70 14.70 11.54 6.54
CA MET A 70 14.03 11.88 5.27
C MET A 70 13.72 10.63 4.44
N GLY A 71 14.62 9.65 4.41
CA GLY A 71 14.41 8.36 3.75
C GLY A 71 13.27 7.56 4.37
N ILE A 72 13.16 7.54 5.71
CA ILE A 72 12.05 6.90 6.42
C ILE A 72 10.72 7.59 6.09
N LEU A 73 10.69 8.92 6.15
CA LEU A 73 9.48 9.68 5.79
C LEU A 73 9.05 9.38 4.36
N PHE A 74 9.99 9.39 3.42
CA PHE A 74 9.74 9.07 2.02
C PHE A 74 9.19 7.65 1.84
N MET A 75 9.77 6.66 2.53
CA MET A 75 9.29 5.28 2.50
C MET A 75 7.84 5.17 2.98
N PHE A 76 7.48 5.87 4.08
CA PHE A 76 6.10 5.88 4.58
C PHE A 76 5.13 6.49 3.57
N VAL A 77 5.47 7.63 2.98
CA VAL A 77 4.62 8.28 1.95
C VAL A 77 4.45 7.35 0.75
N MET A 78 5.53 6.73 0.28
CA MET A 78 5.46 5.84 -0.89
C MET A 78 4.61 4.60 -0.61
N THR A 79 4.74 4.01 0.59
CA THR A 79 3.93 2.87 1.03
C THR A 79 2.45 3.25 1.15
N TYR A 80 2.16 4.44 1.69
CA TYR A 80 0.80 4.95 1.79
C TYR A 80 0.15 5.14 0.42
N VAL A 81 0.87 5.76 -0.53
CA VAL A 81 0.38 5.93 -1.89
C VAL A 81 0.15 4.58 -2.56
N TRP A 82 1.09 3.65 -2.43
CA TRP A 82 0.91 2.28 -2.94
C TRP A 82 -0.34 1.61 -2.34
N GLN A 83 -0.53 1.68 -1.03
CA GLN A 83 -1.69 1.11 -0.34
C GLN A 83 -3.00 1.76 -0.79
N HIS A 84 -3.00 3.08 -0.99
CA HIS A 84 -4.15 3.82 -1.48
C HIS A 84 -4.54 3.37 -2.89
N PHE A 85 -3.57 3.27 -3.81
CA PHE A 85 -3.78 2.75 -5.15
C PHE A 85 -4.29 1.30 -5.14
N ALA A 86 -3.67 0.44 -4.32
CA ALA A 86 -4.12 -0.94 -4.16
C ALA A 86 -5.56 -1.00 -3.64
N SER A 87 -5.91 -0.20 -2.64
CA SER A 87 -7.28 -0.13 -2.11
C SER A 87 -8.30 0.32 -3.16
N ILE A 88 -7.91 1.23 -4.06
CA ILE A 88 -8.77 1.66 -5.17
C ILE A 88 -9.01 0.48 -6.12
N GLU A 89 -7.97 -0.26 -6.50
CA GLU A 89 -8.10 -1.44 -7.37
C GLU A 89 -8.90 -2.58 -6.73
N TYR A 90 -8.66 -2.86 -5.43
CA TYR A 90 -9.44 -3.83 -4.66
C TYR A 90 -10.92 -3.42 -4.52
N GLY A 91 -11.21 -2.12 -4.40
CA GLY A 91 -12.57 -1.59 -4.38
C GLY A 91 -13.34 -1.97 -5.64
N TYR A 92 -12.73 -1.79 -6.82
CA TYR A 92 -13.35 -2.18 -8.09
C TYR A 92 -13.48 -3.70 -8.25
N ARG A 93 -12.49 -4.48 -7.81
CA ARG A 93 -12.61 -5.95 -7.85
C ARG A 93 -13.75 -6.46 -6.97
N ILE A 94 -14.00 -5.81 -5.82
CA ILE A 94 -15.12 -6.14 -4.94
C ILE A 94 -16.46 -5.80 -5.60
N GLU A 95 -16.56 -4.64 -6.24
CA GLU A 95 -17.75 -4.21 -6.97
C GLU A 95 -18.07 -5.19 -8.12
N ALA A 96 -17.06 -5.55 -8.92
CA ALA A 96 -17.21 -6.51 -10.02
C ALA A 96 -17.61 -7.91 -9.53
N THR A 97 -17.03 -8.37 -8.42
CA THR A 97 -17.38 -9.68 -7.84
C THR A 97 -18.80 -9.67 -7.26
N LYS A 98 -19.24 -8.56 -6.66
CA LYS A 98 -20.63 -8.41 -6.20
C LYS A 98 -21.63 -8.44 -7.34
N GLN A 99 -21.34 -7.76 -8.45
CA GLN A 99 -22.20 -7.80 -9.64
C GLN A 99 -22.34 -9.21 -10.20
N GLN A 100 -21.26 -10.00 -10.22
CA GLN A 100 -21.31 -11.40 -10.64
C GLN A 100 -22.20 -12.23 -9.71
N VAL A 101 -22.08 -12.08 -8.40
CA VAL A 101 -22.92 -12.82 -7.45
C VAL A 101 -24.40 -12.48 -7.63
N GLU A 102 -24.74 -11.20 -7.82
CA GLU A 102 -26.13 -10.79 -8.07
C GLU A 102 -26.65 -11.34 -9.42
N HIS A 103 -25.83 -11.34 -10.47
CA HIS A 103 -26.19 -11.96 -11.75
C HIS A 103 -26.48 -13.46 -11.59
N LEU A 104 -25.56 -14.20 -10.94
CA LEU A 104 -25.75 -15.63 -10.71
C LEU A 104 -26.99 -15.91 -9.83
N ARG A 105 -27.32 -15.03 -8.88
CA ARG A 105 -28.54 -15.16 -8.07
C ARG A 105 -29.80 -14.99 -8.89
N GLU A 106 -29.82 -14.01 -9.78
CA GLU A 106 -30.96 -13.78 -10.66
C GLU A 106 -31.14 -14.94 -11.65
N ASP A 107 -30.05 -15.44 -12.24
CA ASP A 107 -30.06 -16.62 -13.10
C ASP A 107 -30.61 -17.85 -12.35
N ASN A 108 -30.14 -18.08 -11.12
CA ASN A 108 -30.59 -19.21 -10.31
C ASN A 108 -32.08 -19.11 -9.98
N ARG A 109 -32.56 -17.90 -9.68
CA ARG A 109 -33.99 -17.64 -9.46
C ARG A 109 -34.81 -17.91 -10.72
N GLN A 110 -34.35 -17.47 -11.89
CA GLN A 110 -35.02 -17.75 -13.16
C GLN A 110 -35.05 -19.23 -13.49
N LEU A 111 -33.95 -19.94 -13.24
CA LEU A 111 -33.86 -21.39 -13.40
C LEU A 111 -34.88 -22.12 -12.51
N HIS A 112 -34.99 -21.75 -11.23
CA HIS A 112 -35.98 -22.34 -10.33
C HIS A 112 -37.43 -22.03 -10.75
N LEU A 113 -37.70 -20.83 -11.25
CA LEU A 113 -39.02 -20.49 -11.78
C LEU A 113 -39.35 -21.32 -13.02
N THR A 114 -38.37 -21.51 -13.89
CA THR A 114 -38.50 -22.31 -15.11
C THR A 114 -38.69 -23.78 -14.76
N GLU A 115 -37.91 -24.32 -13.80
CA GLU A 115 -38.07 -25.66 -13.27
C GLU A 115 -39.47 -25.88 -12.68
N ALA A 116 -39.96 -24.95 -11.87
CA ALA A 116 -41.31 -25.02 -11.30
C ALA A 116 -42.39 -24.99 -12.40
N GLN A 117 -42.20 -24.17 -13.44
CA GLN A 117 -43.12 -24.08 -14.57
C GLN A 117 -43.10 -25.34 -15.45
N LEU A 118 -41.94 -25.96 -15.63
CA LEU A 118 -41.79 -27.20 -16.40
C LEU A 118 -42.29 -28.42 -15.62
N SER A 119 -42.12 -28.41 -14.31
CA SER A 119 -42.55 -29.49 -13.41
C SER A 119 -44.02 -29.38 -13.01
N ASP A 120 -44.72 -28.32 -13.45
CA ASP A 120 -46.13 -28.10 -13.16
C ASP A 120 -46.97 -29.26 -13.75
N PRO A 121 -47.57 -30.11 -12.90
CA PRO A 121 -48.31 -31.28 -13.35
C PRO A 121 -49.51 -30.92 -14.22
N GLU A 122 -50.13 -29.75 -14.02
CA GLU A 122 -51.26 -29.31 -14.85
C GLU A 122 -50.80 -29.05 -16.31
N ARG A 123 -49.61 -28.47 -16.47
CA ARG A 123 -49.00 -28.25 -17.79
C ARG A 123 -48.59 -29.56 -18.45
N ILE A 124 -48.04 -30.50 -17.68
CA ILE A 124 -47.67 -31.84 -18.17
C ILE A 124 -48.92 -32.60 -18.62
N ASP A 125 -50.00 -32.59 -17.84
CA ASP A 125 -51.26 -33.28 -18.18
C ASP A 125 -51.93 -32.68 -19.41
N LYS A 126 -51.89 -31.34 -19.58
CA LYS A 126 -52.35 -30.68 -20.80
C LYS A 126 -51.57 -31.13 -22.04
N ILE A 127 -50.24 -31.10 -21.97
CA ILE A 127 -49.38 -31.54 -23.09
C ILE A 127 -49.57 -33.04 -23.37
N ALA A 128 -49.70 -33.87 -22.33
CA ALA A 128 -49.96 -35.30 -22.48
C ALA A 128 -51.29 -35.54 -23.22
N THR A 129 -52.33 -34.80 -22.86
CA THR A 129 -53.65 -34.88 -23.51
C THR A 129 -53.61 -34.42 -24.97
N GLU A 130 -52.90 -33.32 -25.27
CA GLU A 130 -52.67 -32.85 -26.65
C GLU A 130 -51.90 -33.87 -27.51
N LEU A 131 -50.97 -34.61 -26.90
CA LEU A 131 -50.24 -35.70 -27.54
C LEU A 131 -51.05 -37.00 -27.63
N GLY A 132 -52.32 -37.01 -27.19
CA GLY A 132 -53.20 -38.17 -27.22
C GLY A 132 -52.87 -39.23 -26.16
N MET A 133 -52.04 -38.90 -25.17
CA MET A 133 -51.74 -39.77 -24.02
C MET A 133 -52.86 -39.62 -22.98
N SER A 134 -53.29 -40.75 -22.41
CA SER A 134 -54.35 -40.80 -21.39
C SER A 134 -53.86 -41.52 -20.14
N MET A 135 -54.52 -41.27 -19.00
CA MET A 135 -54.19 -41.94 -17.74
C MET A 135 -54.24 -43.47 -17.92
N PRO A 136 -53.19 -44.21 -17.52
CA PRO A 136 -53.15 -45.65 -17.66
C PRO A 136 -54.26 -46.31 -16.82
N GLN A 137 -54.98 -47.26 -17.41
CA GLN A 137 -55.99 -48.02 -16.68
C GLN A 137 -55.36 -48.94 -15.62
N PRO A 138 -56.05 -49.23 -14.50
CA PRO A 138 -55.54 -50.11 -13.45
C PRO A 138 -55.15 -51.48 -14.04
N GLY A 139 -53.86 -51.81 -14.04
CA GLY A 139 -53.31 -53.07 -14.57
C GLY A 139 -52.48 -52.96 -15.87
N GLN A 140 -52.42 -51.80 -16.52
CA GLN A 140 -51.70 -51.59 -17.79
C GLN A 140 -50.21 -51.22 -17.61
N VAL A 141 -49.73 -51.07 -16.37
CA VAL A 141 -48.35 -50.66 -16.08
C VAL A 141 -47.46 -51.89 -15.91
N VAL A 142 -46.73 -52.26 -16.96
CA VAL A 142 -45.72 -53.34 -16.91
C VAL A 142 -44.37 -52.73 -16.52
N ARG A 143 -43.94 -52.92 -15.26
CA ARG A 143 -42.58 -52.55 -14.84
C ARG A 143 -41.61 -53.58 -15.41
N ALA A 144 -40.70 -53.15 -16.28
CA ALA A 144 -39.61 -54.00 -16.75
C ALA A 144 -38.73 -54.40 -15.54
N ASN A 145 -38.80 -55.68 -15.15
CA ASN A 145 -38.00 -56.39 -14.15
C ASN A 145 -37.00 -55.55 -13.35
N ALA A 146 -37.45 -55.05 -12.18
CA ALA A 146 -36.56 -54.55 -11.15
C ALA A 146 -35.89 -55.75 -10.43
N THR A 147 -34.76 -56.21 -10.96
CA THR A 147 -33.87 -57.15 -10.26
C THR A 147 -32.63 -56.45 -9.70
N VAL A 148 -32.76 -55.20 -9.25
CA VAL A 148 -31.73 -54.52 -8.47
C VAL A 148 -32.38 -53.78 -7.30
N ASN A 149 -32.62 -54.50 -6.21
CA ASN A 149 -32.94 -53.94 -4.91
C ASN A 149 -31.68 -53.31 -4.30
N GLY A 150 -31.35 -52.09 -4.73
CA GLY A 150 -30.31 -51.26 -4.11
C GLY A 150 -30.67 -49.79 -4.27
N PRO A 151 -30.44 -48.93 -3.26
CA PRO A 151 -30.72 -47.51 -3.38
C PRO A 151 -29.85 -46.90 -4.47
N VAL A 152 -30.47 -46.50 -5.58
CA VAL A 152 -29.80 -45.77 -6.66
C VAL A 152 -29.69 -44.31 -6.24
N LEU A 153 -28.52 -43.93 -5.75
CA LEU A 153 -28.16 -42.53 -5.60
C LEU A 153 -28.03 -41.91 -7.00
N ALA A 154 -28.90 -40.96 -7.31
CA ALA A 154 -28.78 -40.15 -8.52
C ALA A 154 -27.49 -39.33 -8.43
N GLN A 155 -26.46 -39.72 -9.17
CA GLN A 155 -25.23 -38.95 -9.31
C GLN A 155 -25.36 -38.01 -10.51
N VAL A 156 -25.52 -36.72 -10.24
CA VAL A 156 -25.34 -35.67 -11.24
C VAL A 156 -23.84 -35.48 -11.41
N THR A 157 -23.29 -35.90 -12.55
CA THR A 157 -21.93 -35.55 -12.95
C THR A 157 -22.00 -34.19 -13.63
N PRO A 158 -21.53 -33.09 -13.01
CA PRO A 158 -21.51 -31.80 -13.68
C PRO A 158 -20.52 -31.87 -14.86
N THR A 159 -21.02 -31.68 -16.07
CA THR A 159 -20.21 -31.59 -17.28
C THR A 159 -19.35 -30.33 -17.15
N ALA A 160 -18.04 -30.51 -16.95
CA ALA A 160 -17.10 -29.40 -16.90
C ALA A 160 -17.18 -28.61 -18.21
N ALA A 161 -17.51 -27.32 -18.10
CA ALA A 161 -17.53 -26.41 -19.22
C ALA A 161 -16.12 -26.36 -19.84
N VAL A 162 -16.03 -26.77 -21.12
CA VAL A 162 -14.83 -26.60 -21.93
C VAL A 162 -14.69 -25.10 -22.20
N VAL A 163 -13.75 -24.48 -21.51
CA VAL A 163 -13.28 -23.11 -21.81
C VAL A 163 -12.40 -23.22 -23.06
N GLN A 164 -12.86 -22.62 -24.17
CA GLN A 164 -12.01 -22.28 -25.32
C GLN A 164 -11.42 -20.89 -25.14
#